data_AF-A0A1G0EN52-F1
#
_entry.id   AF-A0A1G0EN52-F1
#
_cell.length_a   1.000
_cell.length_b   1.000
_cell.length_c   1.000
_cell.angle_alpha   90.00
_cell.angle_beta   90.00
_cell.angle_gamma   90.00
#
_symmetry.space_group_name_H-M   'P 1'
#
loop_
_entity.id
_entity.type
_entity.pdbx_description
1 polymer ?
#
loop_
_entity_poly.entity_id
_entity_poly.type
_entity_poly.pdbx_seq_one_letter_code
_entity_poly.pdbx_strand_id
1 'polypeptide(L)'
;MNEILQYLKKNGEQLDTEIAVATGISLATVRRHLSELTSKNEVVACHTIRYVKGKKVEGMACRVAGYIPPAAPGRKSKAQLNLA
;
A
#
# COMPACT_ATOMS: atom_id res chain seq x y z
N MET A 1 1.32 19.41 -4.79
CA MET A 1 1.66 18.41 -3.75
C MET A 1 1.12 17.08 -4.23
N ASN A 2 1.92 16.01 -4.28
CA ASN A 2 1.55 14.79 -5.00
C ASN A 2 0.47 14.01 -4.23
N GLU A 3 -0.79 14.07 -4.68
CA GLU A 3 -1.96 13.48 -4.00
C GLU A 3 -1.80 11.99 -3.75
N ILE A 4 -1.18 11.27 -4.70
CA ILE A 4 -0.86 9.84 -4.58
C ILE A 4 0.09 9.58 -3.41
N LEU A 5 1.12 10.41 -3.24
CA LEU A 5 2.08 10.27 -2.15
C LEU A 5 1.41 10.55 -0.78
N GLN A 6 0.55 11.56 -0.69
CA GLN A 6 -0.21 11.83 0.54
C GLN A 6 -1.15 10.68 0.88
N TYR A 7 -1.83 10.12 -0.13
CA TYR A 7 -2.71 8.98 0.03
C TYR A 7 -1.95 7.75 0.54
N LEU A 8 -0.78 7.45 -0.02
CA LEU A 8 0.08 6.34 0.44
C LEU A 8 0.59 6.56 1.86
N LYS A 9 0.95 7.79 2.24
CA LYS A 9 1.37 8.11 3.63
C LYS A 9 0.26 7.84 4.65
N LYS A 10 -1.00 8.12 4.28
CA LYS A 10 -2.15 7.95 5.15
C LYS A 10 -2.61 6.50 5.26
N ASN A 11 -2.60 5.76 4.15
CA ASN A 11 -3.22 4.43 4.06
C ASN A 11 -2.21 3.27 4.02
N GLY A 12 -0.91 3.56 3.95
CA GLY A 12 0.14 2.55 3.87
C GLY A 12 0.28 1.95 2.47
N GLU A 13 0.50 0.63 2.41
CA GLU A 13 0.59 -0.10 1.14
C GLU A 13 -0.80 -0.22 0.48
N GLN A 14 -0.89 0.14 -0.80
CA GLN A 14 -2.13 0.16 -1.58
C GLN A 14 -1.88 -0.32 -3.01
N LEU A 15 -2.91 -0.86 -3.67
CA LEU A 15 -2.83 -1.19 -5.10
C LEU A 15 -2.98 0.06 -5.97
N ASP A 16 -2.35 0.06 -7.14
CA ASP A 16 -2.53 1.09 -8.18
C ASP A 16 -4.00 1.30 -8.57
N THR A 17 -4.80 0.23 -8.60
CA THR A 17 -6.25 0.30 -8.84
C THR A 17 -7.03 0.92 -7.68
N GLU A 18 -6.65 0.63 -6.42
CA GLU A 18 -7.26 1.23 -5.23
C GLU A 18 -6.94 2.72 -5.14
N ILE A 19 -5.70 3.10 -5.46
CA ILE A 19 -5.26 4.50 -5.54
C ILE A 19 -6.06 5.24 -6.62
N ALA A 20 -6.22 4.66 -7.81
CA ALA A 20 -6.99 5.27 -8.90
C ALA A 20 -8.45 5.54 -8.49
N VAL A 21 -9.10 4.56 -7.85
CA VAL A 21 -10.47 4.71 -7.36
C VAL A 21 -10.56 5.77 -6.26
N ALA A 22 -9.64 5.75 -5.30
CA ALA A 22 -9.69 6.66 -4.14
C ALA A 22 -9.33 8.11 -4.47
N THR A 23 -8.45 8.33 -5.46
CA THR A 23 -8.03 9.67 -5.90
C THR A 23 -8.87 10.20 -7.05
N GLY A 24 -9.68 9.37 -7.72
CA GLY A 24 -10.41 9.75 -8.93
C GLY A 24 -9.51 9.93 -10.16
N ILE A 25 -8.22 9.61 -10.06
CA ILE A 25 -7.24 9.70 -11.14
C ILE A 25 -7.31 8.44 -12.01
N SER A 26 -7.15 8.58 -13.32
CA SER A 26 -7.10 7.42 -14.22
C SER A 26 -5.94 6.47 -13.85
N LEU A 27 -6.15 5.17 -14.03
CA LEU A 27 -5.13 4.16 -13.71
C LEU A 27 -3.81 4.39 -14.48
N ALA A 28 -3.90 4.81 -15.73
CA ALA A 28 -2.72 5.12 -16.55
C ALA A 28 -1.93 6.31 -15.97
N THR A 29 -2.63 7.36 -15.55
CA THR A 29 -2.00 8.52 -14.92
C THR A 29 -1.40 8.16 -13.56
N VAL A 30 -2.08 7.34 -12.76
CA VAL A 30 -1.53 6.81 -11.49
C VAL A 30 -0.23 6.04 -11.73
N ARG A 31 -0.20 5.12 -12.71
CA ARG A 31 1.00 4.34 -13.05
C ARG A 31 2.16 5.21 -13.53
N ARG A 32 1.87 6.25 -14.32
CA ARG A 32 2.88 7.23 -14.74
C ARG A 32 3.49 7.96 -13.54
N HIS A 33 2.65 8.48 -12.65
CA HIS A 33 3.12 9.17 -11.44
C HIS A 33 3.88 8.25 -10.49
N LEU A 34 3.43 7.00 -10.32
CA LEU A 34 4.16 6.01 -9.52
C LEU A 34 5.55 5.73 -10.10
N SER A 35 5.67 5.66 -11.43
CA SER A 35 6.97 5.51 -12.11
C SER A 35 7.89 6.70 -11.85
N GLU A 36 7.36 7.93 -11.88
CA GLU A 36 8.09 9.17 -11.54
C GLU A 36 8.50 9.22 -10.05
N LEU A 37 7.69 8.68 -9.14
CA LEU A 37 8.00 8.62 -7.72
C LEU A 37 9.02 7.53 -7.40
N THR A 38 8.96 6.39 -8.08
CA THR A 38 9.91 5.30 -7.94
C THR A 38 11.28 5.68 -8.47
N SER A 39 11.37 6.43 -9.58
CA SER A 39 12.67 6.95 -10.07
C SER A 39 13.34 7.92 -9.09
N LYS A 40 12.54 8.59 -8.24
CA LYS A 40 13.01 9.47 -7.15
C LYS A 40 13.23 8.73 -5.82
N ASN A 41 13.02 7.41 -5.76
CA ASN A 41 13.05 6.62 -4.53
C ASN A 41 12.06 7.08 -3.44
N GLU A 42 10.98 7.77 -3.78
CA GLU A 42 9.95 8.19 -2.82
C GLU A 42 8.92 7.08 -2.55
N VAL A 43 8.70 6.20 -3.54
CA VAL A 43 7.73 5.09 -3.49
C VAL A 43 8.39 3.82 -3.99
N VAL A 44 8.17 2.73 -3.26
CA VAL A 44 8.49 1.37 -3.71
C VAL A 44 7.25 0.77 -4.35
N ALA A 45 7.39 0.29 -5.58
CA ALA A 45 6.32 -0.33 -6.35
C ALA A 45 6.75 -1.73 -6.84
N CYS A 46 5.87 -2.71 -6.66
CA CYS A 46 6.12 -4.11 -7.04
C CYS A 46 4.95 -4.66 -7.85
N HIS A 47 5.23 -5.38 -8.94
CA HIS A 47 4.21 -6.16 -9.64
C HIS A 47 3.73 -7.29 -8.74
N THR A 48 2.41 -7.41 -8.61
CA THR A 48 1.79 -8.42 -7.75
C THR A 48 0.65 -9.11 -8.47
N ILE A 49 0.48 -10.39 -8.15
CA ILE A 49 -0.66 -11.19 -8.57
C ILE A 49 -1.42 -11.56 -7.29
N ARG A 50 -2.64 -11.06 -7.15
CA ARG A 50 -3.54 -11.38 -6.03
C ARG A 50 -4.67 -12.27 -6.53
N TYR A 51 -5.03 -13.28 -5.77
CA TYR A 51 -6.20 -14.10 -6.05
C TYR A 51 -7.34 -13.68 -5.13
N VAL A 52 -8.29 -12.91 -5.66
CA VAL A 52 -9.46 -12.44 -4.91
C VAL A 52 -10.65 -13.32 -5.29
N LYS A 53 -11.19 -14.07 -4.32
CA LYS A 53 -12.30 -15.03 -4.53
C LYS A 53 -12.01 -16.02 -5.68
N GLY A 54 -10.76 -16.51 -5.76
CA GLY A 54 -10.32 -17.44 -6.80
C GLY A 54 -10.04 -16.81 -8.18
N LYS A 55 -10.31 -15.52 -8.36
CA LYS A 55 -9.99 -14.80 -9.61
C LYS A 55 -8.61 -14.16 -9.52
N LYS A 56 -7.80 -14.39 -10.55
CA LYS A 56 -6.48 -13.77 -10.70
C LYS A 56 -6.64 -12.28 -10.99
N VAL A 57 -6.02 -11.45 -10.17
CA VAL A 57 -5.95 -9.99 -10.31
C VAL A 57 -4.47 -9.61 -10.38
N GLU A 58 -4.06 -9.05 -11.50
CA GLU A 58 -2.71 -8.51 -11.67
C GLU A 58 -2.73 -7.00 -11.43
N GLY A 59 -1.74 -6.50 -10.73
CA GLY A 59 -1.63 -5.08 -10.41
C GLY A 59 -0.28 -4.72 -9.84
N MET A 60 -0.19 -3.51 -9.29
CA MET A 60 1.04 -2.99 -8.70
C MET A 60 0.79 -2.58 -7.25
N ALA A 61 1.46 -3.24 -6.31
CA ALA A 61 1.45 -2.85 -4.91
C ALA A 61 2.45 -1.73 -4.68
N CYS A 62 2.00 -0.64 -4.07
CA CYS A 62 2.77 0.58 -3.89
C CYS A 62 2.79 1.01 -2.43
N ARG A 63 3.95 1.42 -1.92
CA ARG A 63 4.11 1.97 -0.57
C ARG A 63 5.17 3.06 -0.53
N VAL A 64 5.09 3.95 0.45
CA VAL A 64 6.12 4.98 0.67
C VAL A 64 7.45 4.31 1.00
N ALA A 65 8.54 4.79 0.39
CA ALA A 65 9.88 4.31 0.71
C ALA A 65 10.23 4.63 2.17
N GLY A 66 10.86 3.68 2.85
CA GLY A 66 11.20 3.83 4.27
C GLY A 66 10.00 3.81 5.22
N TYR A 67 8.79 3.44 4.76
CA TYR A 67 7.64 3.25 5.63
C TYR A 67 7.89 2.08 6.60
N ILE A 68 7.85 2.38 7.89
CA ILE A 68 7.89 1.39 8.95
C ILE A 68 6.44 1.12 9.37
N PRO A 69 5.92 -0.10 9.16
CA PRO A 69 4.57 -0.41 9.59
C PRO A 69 4.45 -0.30 11.12
N PRO A 70 3.27 0.10 11.64
CA PRO A 70 3.04 0.11 13.08
C PRO A 70 3.27 -1.30 13.64
N ALA A 71 3.71 -1.37 14.90
CA ALA A 71 3.88 -2.64 15.59
C ALA A 71 2.58 -3.44 15.50
N ALA A 72 2.64 -4.62 14.86
CA ALA A 72 1.48 -5.50 14.79
C ALA A 72 0.99 -5.81 16.21
N PRO A 73 -0.33 -5.87 16.45
CA PRO A 73 -0.85 -6.36 17.72
C PRO A 73 -0.31 -7.76 17.96
N GLY A 74 0.74 -7.87 18.78
CA GLY A 74 1.33 -9.15 19.11
C GLY A 74 0.29 -10.02 19.78
N ARG A 75 0.34 -11.33 19.54
CA ARG A 75 -0.35 -12.28 20.41
C ARG A 75 0.19 -12.07 21.82
N LYS A 76 -0.60 -11.45 22.69
CA LYS A 76 -0.34 -11.41 24.14
C LYS A 76 -0.02 -12.84 24.57
N SER A 77 1.11 -13.05 25.25
CA SER A 77 1.43 -14.37 25.80
C SER A 77 0.24 -14.84 26.65
N LYS A 78 -0.13 -16.14 26.58
CA LYS A 78 -1.26 -16.69 27.35
C LYS A 78 -1.11 -16.50 28.87
N ALA A 79 0.10 -16.17 29.35
CA ALA A 79 0.41 -15.93 30.75
C ALA A 79 -0.22 -14.64 31.33
N GLN A 80 -0.76 -13.73 30.50
CA GLN A 80 -1.40 -12.50 30.98
C GLN A 80 -2.91 -12.64 31.28
N LEU A 81 -3.49 -13.84 31.18
CA LEU A 81 -4.93 -14.07 31.45
C LEU A 81 -5.31 -14.23 32.93
N ASN A 82 -4.36 -14.18 33.87
CA ASN A 82 -4.62 -14.33 35.30
C ASN A 82 -4.05 -13.17 36.14
N LEU A 83 -4.35 -11.91 35.80
CA LEU A 83 -4.10 -10.79 36.71
C LEU A 83 -5.16 -9.69 36.58
N ALA A 84 -6.39 -10.01 36.98
CA ALA A 84 -7.40 -9.14 37.60
C ALA A 84 -8.75 -9.86 37.57
#